data_AF-A0A5J5S900-F1
#
_entry.id   AF-A0A5J5S900-F1
#
_cell.length_a   1.000
_cell.length_b   1.000
_cell.length_c   1.000
_cell.angle_alpha   90.00
_cell.angle_beta   90.00
_cell.angle_gamma   90.00
#
_symmetry.space_group_name_H-M   'P 1'
#
loop_
_entity.id
_entity.type
_entity.pdbx_description
1 polymer ?
#
loop_
_entity_poly.entity_id
_entity_poly.type
_entity_poly.pdbx_seq_one_letter_code
_entity_poly.pdbx_strand_id
1 'polypeptide(L)'
;MTIKTDPQNSDYVVESGATRNFEPWRAEDAEAEKERWKRESEEMGDAMKSLENRTLDSKREMDILAALDEMKSMKSRHATVSVDSMLEALQRTAAEKEKKIEEEDEALIKSIFQKPKEFVRRISDDVCNDDEDLTRLLSGNGETSNDGLKI
;
A
#
# COMPACT_ATOMS: atom_id res chain seq x y z
N MET A 1 -21.10 11.97 -59.31
CA MET A 1 -20.43 11.01 -58.41
C MET A 1 -19.81 9.93 -59.28
N THR A 2 -18.49 9.76 -59.23
CA THR A 2 -17.76 8.76 -60.02
C THR A 2 -16.97 7.86 -59.07
N ILE A 3 -17.13 6.54 -59.20
CA ILE A 3 -16.53 5.54 -58.32
C ILE A 3 -15.68 4.59 -59.17
N LYS A 4 -14.45 4.28 -58.74
CA LYS A 4 -13.56 3.29 -59.33
C LYS A 4 -13.43 2.07 -58.42
N THR A 5 -13.31 0.89 -59.01
CA THR A 5 -13.01 -0.35 -58.29
C THR A 5 -11.51 -0.50 -58.13
N ASP A 6 -11.04 -0.77 -56.92
CA ASP A 6 -9.65 -1.08 -56.60
C ASP A 6 -9.50 -2.59 -56.33
N PRO A 7 -8.95 -3.37 -57.29
CA PRO A 7 -8.78 -4.81 -57.14
C PRO A 7 -7.66 -5.19 -56.16
N GLN A 8 -6.73 -4.30 -55.83
CA GLN A 8 -5.66 -4.61 -54.87
C GLN A 8 -6.20 -4.65 -53.44
N ASN A 9 -7.09 -3.71 -53.12
CA ASN A 9 -7.67 -3.56 -51.78
C ASN A 9 -9.09 -4.14 -51.67
N SER A 10 -9.62 -4.75 -52.73
CA SER A 10 -11.01 -5.25 -52.81
C SER A 10 -12.04 -4.20 -52.38
N ASP A 11 -11.81 -2.93 -52.74
CA ASP A 11 -12.59 -1.78 -52.28
C ASP A 11 -12.96 -0.84 -53.44
N TYR A 12 -13.77 0.17 -53.17
CA TYR A 12 -14.13 1.22 -54.11
C TYR A 12 -13.59 2.58 -53.66
N VAL A 13 -13.02 3.32 -54.61
CA VAL A 13 -12.49 4.67 -54.40
C VAL A 13 -13.35 5.68 -55.15
N VAL A 14 -13.70 6.78 -54.50
CA VAL A 14 -14.49 7.86 -55.10
C VAL A 14 -13.56 8.93 -55.70
N GLU A 15 -13.76 9.28 -56.97
CA GLU A 15 -12.92 10.28 -57.67
C GLU A 15 -13.50 11.69 -57.66
N SER A 16 -14.83 11.83 -57.64
CA SER A 16 -15.49 13.14 -57.74
C SER A 16 -16.87 13.14 -57.12
N GLY A 17 -17.15 14.18 -56.33
CA GLY A 17 -18.50 14.52 -55.86
C GLY A 17 -18.98 13.83 -54.58
N ALA A 18 -18.12 13.11 -53.85
CA ALA A 18 -18.40 12.61 -52.50
C ALA A 18 -17.09 12.28 -51.75
N THR A 19 -17.12 12.36 -50.41
CA THR A 19 -16.06 11.87 -49.52
C THR A 19 -16.57 10.65 -48.75
N ARG A 20 -15.70 9.66 -48.48
CA ARG A 20 -16.08 8.52 -47.65
C ARG A 20 -16.17 8.94 -46.17
N ASN A 21 -17.00 8.24 -45.40
CA ASN A 21 -17.03 8.42 -43.96
C ASN A 21 -15.70 7.93 -43.35
N PHE A 22 -15.25 8.60 -42.29
CA PHE A 22 -14.06 8.19 -41.56
C PHE A 22 -14.36 6.92 -40.74
N GLU A 23 -13.50 5.92 -40.88
CA GLU A 23 -13.58 4.64 -40.19
C GLU A 23 -12.37 4.52 -39.25
N PRO A 24 -12.54 4.67 -37.92
CA PRO A 24 -11.42 4.64 -36.97
C PRO A 24 -10.56 3.38 -37.08
N TRP A 25 -11.18 2.22 -37.27
CA TRP A 25 -10.46 0.95 -37.43
C TRP A 25 -9.53 0.92 -38.65
N ARG A 26 -9.89 1.60 -39.75
CA ARG A 26 -9.00 1.68 -40.94
C ARG A 26 -7.78 2.56 -40.70
N ALA A 27 -7.92 3.59 -39.86
CA ALA A 27 -6.79 4.42 -39.48
C ALA A 27 -5.85 3.65 -38.54
N GLU A 28 -6.42 2.96 -37.54
CA GLU A 28 -5.69 2.08 -36.61
C GLU A 28 -4.94 0.96 -37.35
N ASP A 29 -5.60 0.26 -38.28
CA ASP A 29 -4.97 -0.79 -39.09
C ASP A 29 -3.82 -0.26 -39.93
N ALA A 30 -3.98 0.90 -40.58
CA ALA A 30 -2.95 1.53 -41.39
C ALA A 30 -1.75 2.02 -40.56
N GLU A 31 -1.98 2.45 -39.32
CA GLU A 31 -0.91 2.81 -38.38
C GLU A 31 -0.17 1.56 -37.88
N ALA A 32 -0.90 0.53 -37.47
CA ALA A 32 -0.33 -0.74 -37.03
C ALA A 32 0.49 -1.43 -38.13
N GLU A 33 0.03 -1.39 -39.37
CA GLU A 33 0.76 -1.92 -40.53
C GLU A 33 2.04 -1.12 -40.80
N LYS A 34 1.99 0.22 -40.74
CA LYS A 34 3.20 1.05 -40.86
C LYS A 34 4.21 0.77 -39.76
N GLU A 35 3.77 0.56 -38.53
CA GLU A 35 4.65 0.22 -37.41
C GLU A 35 5.26 -1.18 -37.56
N ARG A 36 4.47 -2.17 -37.99
CA ARG A 36 4.97 -3.51 -38.33
C ARG A 36 6.01 -3.45 -39.43
N TRP A 37 5.71 -2.75 -40.53
CA TRP A 37 6.63 -2.58 -41.64
C TRP A 37 7.94 -1.91 -41.25
N LYS A 38 7.89 -0.85 -40.43
CA LYS A 38 9.10 -0.20 -39.91
C LYS A 38 9.95 -1.14 -39.08
N ARG A 39 9.32 -1.90 -38.17
CA ARG A 39 10.00 -2.90 -37.35
C ARG A 39 10.65 -3.99 -38.21
N GLU A 40 9.90 -4.55 -39.16
CA GLU A 40 10.39 -5.58 -40.08
C GLU A 40 11.52 -5.06 -40.97
N SER A 41 11.44 -3.83 -41.47
CA SER A 41 12.51 -3.22 -42.26
C SER A 41 13.79 -3.00 -41.46
N GLU A 42 13.68 -2.66 -40.17
CA GLU A 42 14.83 -2.52 -39.27
C GLU A 42 15.44 -3.87 -38.90
N GLU A 43 14.62 -4.91 -38.80
CA GLU A 43 15.03 -6.29 -38.53
C GLU A 43 15.64 -7.00 -39.74
N MET A 44 15.17 -6.69 -40.95
CA MET A 44 15.65 -7.32 -42.19
C MET A 44 17.11 -6.97 -42.51
N GLY A 45 17.61 -5.85 -41.98
CA GLY A 45 19.02 -5.45 -42.09
C GLY A 45 19.92 -5.95 -40.97
N ASP A 46 19.36 -6.44 -39.85
CA ASP A 46 20.12 -6.82 -38.66
C ASP A 46 19.48 -8.04 -37.95
N ALA A 47 20.08 -9.21 -38.18
CA ALA A 47 19.64 -10.47 -37.61
C ALA A 47 19.70 -10.51 -36.06
N MET A 48 20.59 -9.74 -35.41
CA MET A 48 20.65 -9.69 -33.95
C MET A 48 19.44 -8.94 -33.38
N LYS A 49 19.02 -7.84 -34.01
CA LYS A 49 17.86 -7.05 -33.61
C LYS A 49 16.55 -7.83 -33.72
N SER A 50 16.36 -8.59 -34.81
CA SER A 50 15.18 -9.46 -34.95
C SER A 50 15.12 -10.53 -33.85
N LEU A 51 16.26 -11.13 -33.52
CA LEU A 51 16.34 -12.11 -32.45
C LEU A 51 16.01 -11.49 -31.09
N GLU A 52 16.57 -10.32 -30.78
CA GLU A 52 16.28 -9.59 -29.53
C GLU A 52 14.79 -9.28 -29.39
N ASN A 53 14.16 -8.70 -30.42
CA ASN A 53 12.73 -8.37 -30.41
C ASN A 53 11.87 -9.61 -30.16
N ARG A 54 12.15 -10.72 -30.86
CA ARG A 54 11.45 -11.98 -30.64
C ARG A 54 11.60 -12.50 -29.21
N THR A 55 12.78 -12.38 -28.59
CA THR A 55 12.96 -12.77 -27.18
C THR A 55 12.23 -11.86 -26.19
N LEU A 56 12.19 -10.55 -26.47
CA LEU A 56 11.45 -9.59 -25.64
C LEU A 56 9.94 -9.84 -25.71
N ASP A 57 9.42 -10.11 -26.90
CA ASP A 57 8.00 -10.41 -27.09
C ASP A 57 7.64 -11.75 -26.42
N SER A 58 8.45 -12.79 -26.59
CA SER A 58 8.26 -14.08 -25.91
C SER A 58 8.26 -13.93 -24.39
N LYS A 59 9.12 -13.06 -23.85
CA LYS A 59 9.17 -12.76 -22.41
C LYS A 59 7.91 -12.04 -21.95
N ARG A 60 7.48 -10.99 -22.67
CA ARG A 60 6.25 -10.26 -22.34
C ARG A 60 5.03 -11.16 -22.35
N GLU A 61 4.91 -12.03 -23.36
CA GLU A 61 3.83 -13.00 -23.45
C GLU A 61 3.84 -13.95 -22.24
N MET A 62 5.01 -14.47 -21.86
CA MET A 62 5.16 -15.31 -20.67
C MET A 62 4.74 -14.58 -19.38
N ASP A 63 5.17 -13.33 -19.19
CA ASP A 63 4.84 -12.52 -18.02
C ASP A 63 3.32 -12.26 -17.94
N ILE A 64 2.67 -11.99 -19.07
CA ILE A 64 1.21 -11.81 -19.16
C ILE A 64 0.50 -13.11 -18.80
N LEU A 65 0.94 -14.25 -19.33
CA LEU A 65 0.33 -15.55 -19.03
C LEU A 65 0.47 -15.90 -17.56
N ALA A 66 1.63 -15.66 -16.95
CA ALA A 66 1.84 -15.87 -15.51
C ALA A 66 0.90 -15.01 -14.66
N ALA A 67 0.72 -13.73 -15.01
CA ALA A 67 -0.20 -12.83 -14.32
C ALA A 67 -1.67 -13.27 -14.46
N LEU A 68 -2.06 -13.74 -15.64
CA LEU A 68 -3.41 -14.27 -15.88
C LEU A 68 -3.66 -15.54 -15.06
N ASP A 69 -2.69 -16.45 -14.99
CA ASP A 69 -2.78 -17.68 -14.21
C ASP A 69 -2.85 -17.40 -12.70
N GLU A 70 -2.11 -16.40 -12.21
CA GLU A 70 -2.22 -15.93 -10.83
C GLU A 70 -3.63 -15.42 -10.52
N MET A 71 -4.17 -14.51 -11.34
CA MET A 71 -5.53 -13.98 -11.17
C MET A 71 -6.59 -15.09 -11.23
N LYS A 72 -6.43 -16.05 -12.15
CA LYS A 72 -7.32 -17.21 -12.27
C LYS A 72 -7.24 -18.10 -11.03
N SER A 73 -6.04 -18.37 -10.52
CA SER A 73 -5.82 -19.13 -9.30
C SER A 73 -6.46 -18.46 -8.09
N MET A 74 -6.22 -17.15 -7.90
CA MET A 74 -6.87 -16.35 -6.86
C MET A 74 -8.39 -16.44 -6.95
N LYS A 75 -8.96 -16.20 -8.15
CA LYS A 75 -10.40 -16.28 -8.37
C LYS A 75 -10.96 -17.67 -8.09
N SER A 76 -10.25 -18.72 -8.48
CA SER A 76 -10.64 -20.11 -8.19
C SER A 76 -10.66 -20.40 -6.69
N ARG A 77 -9.69 -19.89 -5.92
CA ARG A 77 -9.65 -20.03 -4.46
C ARG A 77 -10.76 -19.26 -3.77
N HIS A 78 -11.13 -18.10 -4.30
CA HIS A 78 -12.19 -17.25 -3.76
C HIS A 78 -13.60 -17.61 -4.27
N ALA A 79 -13.75 -18.61 -5.15
CA ALA A 79 -15.04 -18.96 -5.73
C ALA A 79 -16.09 -19.44 -4.70
N THR A 80 -15.64 -19.99 -3.57
CA THR A 80 -16.52 -20.52 -2.52
C THR A 80 -16.87 -19.49 -1.45
N VAL A 81 -16.18 -18.35 -1.39
CA VAL A 81 -16.37 -17.34 -0.35
C VAL A 81 -16.99 -16.10 -0.98
N SER A 82 -18.22 -15.77 -0.57
CA SER A 82 -18.87 -14.53 -0.98
C SER A 82 -18.21 -13.31 -0.33
N VAL A 83 -18.31 -12.15 -0.97
CA VAL A 83 -17.83 -10.88 -0.43
C VAL A 83 -18.49 -10.59 0.93
N ASP A 84 -19.79 -10.83 1.05
CA ASP A 84 -20.54 -10.63 2.29
C ASP A 84 -20.06 -11.53 3.43
N SER A 85 -19.72 -12.79 3.14
CA SER A 85 -19.16 -13.70 4.14
C SER A 85 -17.79 -13.24 4.62
N MET A 86 -16.94 -12.70 3.74
CA MET A 86 -15.65 -12.12 4.14
C MET A 86 -15.82 -10.87 5.00
N LEU A 87 -16.78 -10.00 4.66
CA LEU A 87 -17.09 -8.80 5.43
C LEU A 87 -17.60 -9.15 6.83
N GLU A 88 -18.50 -10.12 6.93
CA GLU A 88 -19.01 -10.59 8.21
C GLU A 88 -17.90 -11.18 9.08
N ALA A 89 -17.00 -11.98 8.50
CA ALA A 89 -15.84 -12.51 9.22
C ALA A 89 -14.93 -11.38 9.74
N LEU A 90 -14.66 -10.34 8.93
CA LEU A 90 -13.87 -9.19 9.38
C LEU A 90 -14.55 -8.46 10.54
N GLN A 91 -15.84 -8.19 10.47
CA GLN A 91 -16.60 -7.55 11.55
C GLN A 91 -16.56 -8.37 12.84
N ARG A 92 -16.76 -9.69 12.76
CA ARG A 92 -16.67 -10.58 13.92
C ARG A 92 -15.28 -10.55 14.54
N THR A 93 -14.23 -10.65 13.74
CA THR A 93 -12.84 -10.61 14.26
C THR A 93 -12.48 -9.26 14.88
N ALA A 94 -13.03 -8.15 14.38
CA ALA A 94 -12.84 -6.83 14.97
C ALA A 94 -13.52 -6.74 16.34
N ALA A 95 -14.79 -7.14 16.42
CA ALA A 95 -15.55 -7.15 17.67
C ALA A 95 -14.94 -8.09 18.73
N GLU A 96 -14.42 -9.24 18.33
CA GLU A 96 -13.72 -10.15 19.24
C GLU A 96 -12.42 -9.56 19.80
N LYS A 97 -11.66 -8.83 18.98
CA LYS A 97 -10.43 -8.16 19.43
C LYS A 97 -10.74 -7.03 20.40
N GLU A 98 -11.77 -6.24 20.12
CA GLU A 98 -12.23 -5.16 21.00
C GLU A 98 -12.64 -5.71 22.37
N LYS A 99 -13.47 -6.76 22.41
CA LYS A 99 -13.85 -7.43 23.66
C LYS A 99 -12.65 -7.93 24.46
N LYS A 100 -11.64 -8.50 23.80
CA LYS A 100 -10.42 -8.95 24.49
C LYS A 100 -9.67 -7.78 25.14
N ILE A 101 -9.59 -6.65 24.45
CA ILE A 101 -8.95 -5.43 24.99
C ILE A 101 -9.76 -4.92 26.20
N GLU A 102 -11.08 -4.85 26.08
CA GLU A 102 -11.96 -4.44 27.18
C GLU A 102 -11.83 -5.37 28.39
N GLU A 103 -11.78 -6.69 28.19
CA GLU A 103 -11.59 -7.68 29.26
C GLU A 103 -10.23 -7.53 29.96
N GLU A 104 -9.16 -7.27 29.19
CA GLU A 104 -7.82 -7.00 29.72
C GLU A 104 -7.79 -5.70 30.53
N ASP A 105 -8.42 -4.63 30.03
CA ASP A 105 -8.53 -3.34 30.70
C ASP A 105 -9.36 -3.44 31.99
N GLU A 106 -10.50 -4.15 31.95
CA GLU A 106 -11.31 -4.42 33.13
C GLU A 106 -10.54 -5.21 34.19
N ALA A 107 -9.77 -6.22 33.78
CA ALA A 107 -8.95 -7.01 34.70
C ALA A 107 -7.85 -6.15 35.34
N LEU A 108 -7.24 -5.25 34.57
CA LEU A 108 -6.26 -4.30 35.06
C LEU A 108 -6.86 -3.32 36.08
N ILE A 109 -8.02 -2.73 35.76
CA ILE A 109 -8.75 -1.83 36.67
C ILE A 109 -9.14 -2.57 37.95
N LYS A 110 -9.67 -3.79 37.85
CA LYS A 110 -10.03 -4.63 39.01
C LYS A 110 -8.80 -4.90 39.90
N SER A 111 -7.64 -5.20 39.31
CA SER A 111 -6.38 -5.39 40.05
C SER A 111 -5.91 -4.12 40.76
N ILE A 112 -6.04 -2.95 40.12
CA ILE A 112 -5.68 -1.65 40.72
C ILE A 112 -6.63 -1.28 41.86
N PHE A 113 -7.93 -1.50 41.71
CA PHE A 113 -8.95 -1.14 42.71
C PHE A 113 -9.10 -2.14 43.86
N GLN A 114 -8.72 -3.41 43.69
CA GLN A 114 -8.71 -4.40 44.77
C GLN A 114 -7.54 -4.21 45.73
N LYS A 115 -6.47 -3.52 45.31
CA LYS A 115 -5.41 -3.10 46.23
C LYS A 115 -5.96 -2.01 47.15
N PRO A 116 -5.81 -2.13 48.49
CA PRO A 116 -6.34 -1.13 49.40
C PRO A 116 -5.71 0.24 49.07
N LYS A 117 -6.57 1.24 48.82
CA LYS A 117 -6.13 2.62 48.61
C LYS A 117 -5.31 3.07 49.82
N GLU A 118 -4.03 3.34 49.62
CA GLU A 118 -3.28 4.24 50.50
C GLU A 118 -3.95 5.62 50.38
N PHE A 119 -4.81 5.94 51.35
CA PHE A 119 -5.49 7.23 51.43
C PHE A 119 -4.47 8.27 51.86
N VAL A 120 -4.14 9.21 50.97
CA VAL A 120 -3.38 10.40 51.34
C VAL A 120 -4.30 11.29 52.18
N ARG A 121 -4.00 11.43 53.48
CA ARG A 121 -4.72 12.35 54.38
C ARG A 121 -4.47 13.80 53.94
N ARG A 122 -5.53 14.62 53.84
CA ARG A 122 -5.37 16.08 53.69
C ARG A 122 -4.65 16.61 54.94
N ILE A 123 -3.56 17.32 54.75
CA ILE A 123 -2.90 18.08 55.81
C ILE A 123 -3.81 19.27 56.14
N SER A 124 -3.99 19.57 57.43
CA SER A 124 -4.74 20.75 57.90
C SER A 124 -3.94 22.02 57.61
N ASP A 125 -4.58 23.03 57.01
CA ASP A 125 -3.95 24.32 56.69
C ASP A 125 -3.69 25.22 57.91
N ASP A 126 -4.07 24.80 59.13
CA ASP A 126 -4.00 25.61 60.37
C ASP A 126 -2.67 25.53 61.13
N VAL A 127 -1.59 25.02 60.52
CA VAL A 127 -0.26 24.95 61.17
C VAL A 127 0.80 25.67 60.32
N CYS A 128 0.50 26.90 59.94
CA CYS A 128 1.47 27.85 59.39
C CYS A 128 1.41 29.14 60.19
N ASN A 129 1.77 29.07 61.47
CA ASN A 129 2.18 30.25 62.22
C ASN A 129 3.10 29.82 63.36
N ASP A 130 4.40 29.92 63.12
CA ASP A 130 5.39 30.47 64.04
C ASP A 130 6.74 30.34 63.31
N ASP A 131 7.10 31.43 62.63
CA ASP A 131 8.50 31.82 62.45
C ASP A 131 9.19 31.79 63.82
N GLU A 132 10.51 31.57 63.85
CA GLU A 132 11.38 31.39 65.04
C GLU A 132 11.60 29.92 65.48
N ASP A 133 12.62 29.22 64.92
CA ASP A 133 13.68 28.50 65.69
C ASP A 133 14.66 27.62 64.86
N LEU A 134 14.93 27.89 63.57
CA LEU A 134 15.98 27.14 62.83
C LEU A 134 17.39 27.75 62.99
N THR A 135 17.74 28.23 64.18
CA THR A 135 19.06 28.82 64.49
C THR A 135 19.95 27.93 65.39
N ARG A 136 19.63 26.63 65.58
CA ARG A 136 20.32 25.83 66.61
C ARG A 136 20.98 24.50 66.20
N LEU A 137 21.10 24.13 64.92
CA LEU A 137 21.71 22.83 64.54
C LEU A 137 22.89 22.89 63.55
N LEU A 138 23.46 24.07 63.25
CA LEU A 138 24.67 24.19 62.41
C LEU A 138 25.98 24.31 63.20
N SER A 139 25.98 23.94 64.48
CA SER A 139 27.19 23.91 65.31
C SER A 139 27.46 22.49 65.80
N GLY A 140 28.35 21.77 65.13
CA GLY A 140 28.92 20.52 65.64
C GLY A 140 29.51 19.56 64.61
N ASN A 141 30.77 19.81 64.25
CA ASN A 141 31.83 18.85 63.85
C ASN A 141 31.67 18.23 62.43
N GLY A 142 32.60 18.41 61.47
CA GLY A 142 34.04 18.06 61.54
C GLY A 142 34.14 16.53 61.61
N GLU A 143 34.59 15.78 60.60
CA GLU A 143 35.90 15.83 59.97
C GLU A 143 35.94 14.99 58.67
N THR A 144 37.04 15.18 57.95
CA THR A 144 37.38 14.81 56.58
C THR A 144 37.75 13.33 56.36
N SER A 145 37.46 12.80 55.18
CA SER A 145 38.40 11.92 54.47
C SER A 145 38.24 12.04 52.97
N ASN A 146 39.28 12.62 52.36
CA ASN A 146 39.56 12.57 50.95
C ASN A 146 40.10 11.18 50.62
N ASP A 147 39.61 10.54 49.58
CA ASP A 147 40.51 9.90 48.62
C ASP A 147 39.89 9.96 47.23
N GLY A 148 40.65 10.48 46.29
CA GLY A 148 40.26 10.60 44.90
C GLY A 148 41.01 9.57 44.08
N LEU A 149 40.38 9.04 43.03
CA LEU A 149 41.12 8.64 41.86
C LEU A 149 40.31 8.86 40.57
N LYS A 150 41.03 9.45 39.62
CA LYS A 150 40.65 10.01 38.33
C LYS A 150 40.53 8.94 37.23
N ILE A 151 39.69 9.28 36.24
CA ILE A 151 39.78 9.02 34.78
C ILE A 151 39.73 7.55 34.35
#